data_AF-A0A554L740-F1
#
_entry.id   AF-A0A554L740-F1
#
_cell.length_a   1.000
_cell.length_b   1.000
_cell.length_c   1.000
_cell.angle_alpha   90.00
_cell.angle_beta   90.00
_cell.angle_gamma   90.00
#
_symmetry.space_group_name_H-M   'P 1'
#
loop_
_entity.id
_entity.type
_entity.pdbx_description
1 polymer ?
#
loop_
_entity_poly.entity_id
_entity_poly.type
_entity_poly.pdbx_seq_one_letter_code
_entity_poly.pdbx_strand_id
1 'polypeptide(L)'
;MEKTLLVVKPDGVRRGLVGAILTRFERIGLQIVGAKMLRVNDVLLEKHYNKDEAWFRKVGESTIKFWEENGKDPNEDLGTSDPVEIGQKIQGWLFDYLKEGPF
;
A
#
# COMPACT_ATOMS: atom_id res chain seq x y z
N MET A 1 -15.21 -18.61 12.80
CA MET A 1 -14.24 -17.64 13.35
C MET A 1 -13.46 -17.06 12.19
N GLU A 2 -13.53 -15.75 11.99
CA GLU A 2 -12.84 -15.06 10.88
C GLU A 2 -11.56 -14.39 11.37
N LYS A 3 -10.61 -14.18 10.46
CA LYS A 3 -9.34 -13.50 10.73
C LYS A 3 -9.04 -12.56 9.57
N THR A 4 -8.49 -11.40 9.90
CA THR A 4 -8.03 -10.42 8.91
C THR A 4 -6.60 -9.98 9.23
N LEU A 5 -5.86 -9.56 8.20
CA LEU A 5 -4.51 -9.04 8.33
C LEU A 5 -4.56 -7.51 8.42
N LEU A 6 -3.93 -6.95 9.46
CA LEU A 6 -3.68 -5.52 9.58
C LEU A 6 -2.18 -5.25 9.43
N VAL A 7 -1.82 -4.27 8.61
CA VAL A 7 -0.45 -3.81 8.40
C VAL A 7 -0.34 -2.36 8.82
N VAL A 8 0.48 -2.08 9.84
CA VAL A 8 0.92 -0.71 10.13
C VAL A 8 2.14 -0.43 9.26
N LYS A 9 1.99 0.50 8.32
CA LYS A 9 3.03 0.88 7.36
C LYS A 9 4.19 1.64 8.05
N PRO A 10 5.36 1.77 7.40
CA PRO A 10 6.55 2.36 8.03
C PRO A 10 6.35 3.72 8.69
N ASP A 11 5.58 4.62 8.05
CA ASP A 11 5.23 5.94 8.60
C ASP A 11 4.40 5.83 9.90
N GLY A 12 3.44 4.90 9.97
CA GLY A 12 2.64 4.66 11.15
C GLY A 12 3.48 4.13 12.32
N VAL A 13 4.48 3.31 12.03
CA VAL A 13 5.45 2.84 13.02
C VAL A 13 6.34 3.99 13.48
N ARG A 14 6.94 4.77 12.56
CA ARG A 14 7.78 5.94 12.84
C ARG A 14 7.09 6.97 13.72
N ARG A 15 5.79 7.17 13.51
CA ARG A 15 4.98 8.11 14.28
C ARG A 15 4.50 7.56 15.63
N GLY A 16 4.91 6.34 16.01
CA GLY A 16 4.51 5.72 17.27
C GLY A 16 3.03 5.34 17.34
N LEU A 17 2.36 5.16 16.20
CA LEU A 17 0.90 4.94 16.16
C LEU A 17 0.47 3.50 16.43
N VAL A 18 1.40 2.55 16.53
CA VAL A 18 1.09 1.12 16.68
C VAL A 18 0.15 0.87 17.87
N GLY A 19 0.46 1.40 19.05
CA GLY A 19 -0.36 1.21 20.25
C GLY A 19 -1.76 1.82 20.08
N ALA A 20 -1.84 3.05 19.59
CA ALA A 20 -3.11 3.73 19.36
C ALA A 20 -4.00 2.99 18.35
N ILE A 21 -3.41 2.40 17.31
CA ILE A 21 -4.13 1.57 16.34
C ILE A 21 -4.65 0.31 17.03
N LEU A 22 -3.80 -0.46 17.70
CA LEU A 22 -4.20 -1.71 18.38
C LEU A 22 -5.34 -1.47 19.39
N THR A 23 -5.23 -0.41 20.20
CA THR A 23 -6.27 -0.03 21.16
C THR A 23 -7.63 0.20 20.49
N ARG A 24 -7.69 0.74 19.26
CA ARG A 24 -8.96 0.94 18.56
C ARG A 24 -9.63 -0.39 18.19
N PHE A 25 -8.85 -1.39 17.76
CA PHE A 25 -9.37 -2.71 17.41
C PHE A 25 -9.82 -3.48 18.66
N GLU A 26 -9.05 -3.43 19.74
CA GLU A 26 -9.40 -4.08 21.01
C GLU A 26 -10.67 -3.46 21.62
N ARG A 27 -10.85 -2.14 21.54
CA ARG A 27 -12.03 -1.44 22.08
C ARG A 27 -13.35 -1.84 21.41
N ILE A 28 -13.32 -2.27 20.15
CA ILE A 28 -14.50 -2.78 19.45
C ILE A 28 -14.69 -4.29 19.61
N GLY A 29 -13.89 -4.93 20.48
CA GLY A 29 -13.99 -6.35 20.82
C GLY A 29 -13.22 -7.29 19.90
N LEU A 30 -12.38 -6.79 18.99
CA LEU A 30 -11.54 -7.64 18.15
C LEU A 30 -10.33 -8.14 18.94
N GLN A 31 -10.01 -9.43 18.82
CA GLN A 31 -8.83 -10.02 19.45
C GLN A 31 -7.62 -9.99 18.52
N ILE A 32 -6.49 -9.51 19.05
CA ILE A 32 -5.19 -9.64 18.38
C ILE A 32 -4.66 -11.06 18.60
N VAL A 33 -4.80 -11.92 17.59
CA VAL A 33 -4.38 -13.33 17.65
C VAL A 33 -2.91 -13.55 17.26
N GLY A 34 -2.21 -12.50 16.84
CA GLY A 34 -0.79 -12.52 16.49
C GLY A 34 -0.29 -11.17 16.00
N ALA A 35 0.98 -10.86 16.26
CA ALA A 35 1.63 -9.64 15.81
C ALA A 35 3.12 -9.90 15.53
N LYS A 36 3.68 -9.23 14.52
CA LYS A 36 5.11 -9.31 14.20
C LYS A 36 5.58 -8.01 13.58
N MET A 37 6.66 -7.45 14.13
CA MET A 37 7.41 -6.37 13.48
C MET A 37 8.39 -7.01 12.49
N LEU A 38 8.40 -6.51 11.24
CA LEU A 38 9.14 -7.12 10.15
C LEU A 38 9.75 -6.03 9.28
N ARG A 39 10.99 -6.28 8.84
CA ARG A 39 11.52 -5.66 7.63
C ARG A 39 11.17 -6.57 6.47
N VAL A 40 10.40 -6.05 5.51
CA VAL A 40 9.94 -6.82 4.35
C VAL A 40 11.08 -6.98 3.34
N ASN A 41 11.10 -8.14 2.67
CA ASN A 41 11.98 -8.39 1.53
C ASN A 41 11.15 -8.51 0.25
N ASP A 42 11.84 -8.53 -0.90
CA ASP A 42 11.21 -8.52 -2.22
C ASP A 42 10.28 -9.73 -2.41
N VAL A 43 10.75 -10.92 -2.03
CA VAL A 43 9.96 -12.16 -2.10
C VAL A 43 8.63 -12.06 -1.36
N LEU A 44 8.63 -11.43 -0.17
CA LEU A 44 7.40 -11.26 0.61
C LEU A 44 6.47 -10.20 0.00
N LEU A 45 7.03 -9.12 -0.56
CA LEU A 45 6.25 -8.06 -1.21
C LEU A 45 5.60 -8.56 -2.49
N GLU A 46 6.34 -9.28 -3.34
CA GLU A 46 5.82 -9.93 -4.54
C GLU A 46 4.69 -10.88 -4.18
N LYS A 47 4.87 -11.71 -3.14
CA LYS A 47 3.82 -12.61 -2.68
C LYS A 47 2.59 -11.85 -2.17
N HIS A 48 2.77 -10.74 -1.45
CA HIS A 48 1.67 -9.94 -0.90
C HIS A 48 0.91 -9.17 -1.98
N TYR A 49 1.63 -8.65 -2.98
CA TYR A 49 1.09 -7.88 -4.09
C TYR A 49 1.17 -8.64 -5.41
N ASN A 50 0.88 -9.93 -5.41
CA ASN A 50 0.78 -10.69 -6.66
C ASN A 50 -0.50 -10.25 -7.41
N LYS A 51 -0.38 -9.20 -8.22
CA LYS A 51 -1.48 -8.53 -8.92
C LYS A 51 -1.44 -8.85 -10.41
N ASP A 52 -2.61 -8.83 -11.02
CA ASP A 52 -2.81 -9.09 -12.45
C ASP A 52 -2.98 -7.78 -13.23
N GLU A 53 -3.01 -7.90 -14.56
CA GLU A 53 -3.19 -6.74 -15.46
C GLU A 53 -4.48 -5.98 -15.17
N ALA A 54 -5.58 -6.69 -14.87
CA ALA A 54 -6.86 -6.06 -14.54
C ALA A 54 -6.75 -5.15 -13.32
N TRP A 55 -6.02 -5.59 -12.28
CA TRP A 55 -5.74 -4.75 -11.12
C TRP A 55 -4.86 -3.55 -11.48
N PHE A 56 -3.79 -3.75 -12.25
CA PHE A 56 -2.91 -2.66 -12.66
C PHE A 56 -3.65 -1.59 -13.45
N ARG A 57 -4.45 -2.00 -14.43
CA ARG A 57 -5.31 -1.12 -15.22
C ARG A 57 -6.24 -0.29 -14.33
N LYS A 58 -6.94 -0.94 -13.41
CA LYS A 58 -7.86 -0.25 -12.48
C LYS A 58 -7.15 0.82 -11.63
N VAL A 59 -5.97 0.51 -11.12
CA VAL A 59 -5.17 1.46 -10.33
C VAL A 59 -4.68 2.61 -11.20
N GLY A 60 -4.20 2.32 -12.41
CA GLY A 60 -3.77 3.34 -13.37
C GLY A 60 -4.89 4.27 -13.79
N GLU A 61 -6.07 3.74 -14.14
CA GLU A 61 -7.25 4.54 -14.49
C GLU A 61 -7.68 5.46 -13.34
N SER A 62 -7.66 4.94 -12.10
CA SER A 62 -7.95 5.74 -10.91
C SER A 62 -6.92 6.85 -10.70
N THR A 63 -5.66 6.57 -11.01
CA THR A 63 -4.54 7.53 -10.91
C THR A 63 -4.66 8.60 -11.99
N ILE A 64 -4.87 8.23 -13.26
CA ILE A 64 -5.10 9.15 -14.38
C ILE A 64 -6.23 10.11 -14.04
N LYS A 65 -7.38 9.57 -13.61
CA LYS A 65 -8.53 10.38 -13.21
C LYS A 65 -8.19 11.38 -12.10
N PHE A 66 -7.47 10.93 -11.06
CA PHE A 66 -7.04 11.83 -9.98
C PHE A 66 -6.12 12.94 -10.50
N TRP A 67 -5.21 12.65 -11.44
CA TRP A 67 -4.33 13.65 -12.04
C TRP A 67 -5.12 14.70 -12.83
N GLU A 68 -6.00 14.25 -13.72
CA GLU A 68 -6.84 15.11 -14.55
C GLU A 68 -7.75 16.01 -13.70
N GLU A 69 -8.38 15.46 -12.65
CA GLU A 69 -9.21 16.22 -11.71
C GLU A 69 -8.42 17.29 -10.94
N ASN A 70 -7.11 17.11 -10.78
CA ASN A 70 -6.21 18.08 -10.15
C ASN A 70 -5.49 18.98 -11.17
N GLY A 71 -5.93 18.99 -12.44
CA GLY A 71 -5.38 19.83 -13.49
C GLY A 71 -3.97 19.45 -13.93
N LYS A 72 -3.58 18.18 -13.76
CA LYS A 72 -2.26 17.64 -14.11
C LYS A 72 -2.35 16.73 -15.33
N ASP A 73 -1.28 16.68 -16.11
CA ASP A 73 -1.12 15.71 -17.20
C ASP A 73 -0.36 14.46 -16.70
N PRO A 74 -0.98 13.27 -16.70
CA PRO A 74 -0.30 12.02 -16.36
C PRO A 74 0.96 11.76 -17.21
N ASN A 75 0.96 12.13 -18.49
CA ASN A 75 2.11 11.90 -19.35
C ASN A 75 3.29 12.80 -19.00
N GLU A 76 3.03 14.03 -18.56
CA GLU A 76 4.06 14.96 -18.07
C GLU A 76 4.62 14.51 -16.71
N ASP A 77 3.74 14.19 -15.76
CA ASP A 77 4.14 13.87 -14.37
C ASP A 77 4.66 12.43 -14.21
N LEU A 78 4.08 11.46 -14.94
CA LEU A 78 4.36 10.02 -14.79
C LEU A 78 5.16 9.45 -15.97
N GLY A 79 5.33 10.21 -17.06
CA GLY A 79 6.04 9.79 -18.26
C GLY A 79 5.31 8.75 -19.12
N THR A 80 4.02 8.53 -18.87
CA THR A 80 3.15 7.64 -19.65
C THR A 80 1.68 7.95 -19.32
N SER A 81 0.78 7.70 -20.27
CA SER A 81 -0.67 7.72 -20.08
C SER A 81 -1.28 6.31 -20.17
N ASP A 82 -0.46 5.26 -20.26
CA ASP A 82 -0.95 3.88 -20.26
C ASP A 82 -1.33 3.46 -18.82
N PRO A 83 -2.59 3.04 -18.57
CA PRO A 83 -3.03 2.71 -17.22
C PRO A 83 -2.35 1.46 -16.63
N VAL A 84 -1.95 0.49 -17.44
CA VAL A 84 -1.24 -0.71 -16.95
C VAL A 84 0.18 -0.33 -16.52
N GLU A 85 0.90 0.45 -17.34
CA GLU A 85 2.23 0.93 -16.98
C GLU A 85 2.21 1.81 -15.72
N ILE A 86 1.23 2.71 -15.60
CA ILE A 86 1.04 3.51 -14.39
C ILE A 86 0.79 2.60 -13.19
N GLY A 87 -0.11 1.62 -13.29
CA GLY A 87 -0.38 0.67 -12.22
C GLY A 87 0.87 -0.09 -11.75
N GLN A 88 1.74 -0.49 -12.68
CA GLN A 88 3.02 -1.12 -12.36
C GLN A 88 3.99 -0.16 -11.66
N LYS A 89 4.07 1.10 -12.11
CA LYS A 89 4.87 2.14 -11.42
C LYS A 89 4.39 2.38 -9.99
N ILE A 90 3.07 2.48 -9.78
CA ILE A 90 2.47 2.63 -8.45
C ILE A 90 2.85 1.45 -7.54
N GLN A 91 2.84 0.22 -8.06
CA GLN A 91 3.27 -0.94 -7.29
C GLN A 91 4.76 -0.85 -6.92
N GLY A 92 5.62 -0.41 -7.85
CA GLY A 92 7.04 -0.16 -7.57
C GLY A 92 7.24 0.81 -6.41
N TRP A 93 6.55 1.96 -6.45
CA TRP A 93 6.61 2.95 -5.36
C TRP A 93 6.10 2.40 -4.03
N LEU A 94 5.05 1.58 -4.07
CA LEU A 94 4.53 0.92 -2.88
C LEU A 94 5.55 -0.06 -2.28
N PHE A 95 6.31 -0.76 -3.11
CA PHE A 95 7.35 -1.66 -2.66
C PHE A 95 8.49 -0.88 -2.01
N ASP A 96 8.97 0.19 -2.66
CA ASP A 96 10.03 1.03 -2.12
C ASP A 96 9.63 1.61 -0.77
N TYR A 97 8.45 2.23 -0.69
CA TYR A 97 7.91 2.78 0.54
C TYR A 97 7.80 1.74 1.66
N LEU A 98 7.34 0.52 1.38
CA LEU A 98 7.26 -0.53 2.41
C LEU A 98 8.64 -1.02 2.88
N LYS A 99 9.68 -0.90 2.06
CA LYS A 99 11.07 -1.25 2.42
C LYS A 99 11.78 -0.17 3.24
N GLU A 100 11.24 1.05 3.33
CA GLU A 100 11.83 2.19 4.06
C GLU A 100 11.83 2.04 5.60
N GLY A 101 11.31 0.96 6.17
CA GLY A 101 11.27 0.79 7.62
C GLY A 101 11.29 -0.68 8.05
N PRO A 102 11.06 -0.96 9.35
CA PRO A 102 10.74 -0.01 10.41
C PRO A 102 12.03 0.58 11.00
N PHE A 103 12.36 1.82 10.63
CA PHE A 103 13.37 2.65 11.28
C PHE A 103 12.68 3.88 11.82
#